data_AF-A0A9E5G0R1-F1
#
_entry.id   AF-A0A9E5G0R1-F1
#
_cell.length_a   1.000
_cell.length_b   1.000
_cell.length_c   1.000
_cell.angle_alpha   90.00
_cell.angle_beta   90.00
_cell.angle_gamma   90.00
#
_symmetry.space_group_name_H-M   'P 1'
#
loop_
_entity.id
_entity.type
_entity.pdbx_description
1 polymer ?
#
loop_
_entity_poly.entity_id
_entity_poly.type
_entity_poly.pdbx_seq_one_letter_code
_entity_poly.pdbx_strand_id
1 'polypeptide(L)'
;MTFTALTKDQRNLLARAVIKARTEAEAGATAALKALAVDHHEPFKNMDESARKLRNSLRAHGRQLGDLLDIKRGTQEIVRLAHEVAFEHWHRMLFARFLAENDLLIHPDFGVSVSIQECVDLALKQGKSPWELAASFAQASLPAIFRKDDLALMVTLPLERRTEIEKLVTDLPPEIFTGSDALGWVYQF
;
A
#
# COMPACT_ATOMS: atom_id res chain seq x y z
N MET A 1 -0.64 19.03 -22.04
CA MET A 1 -0.05 17.67 -22.05
C MET A 1 -0.88 16.81 -22.99
N THR A 2 -0.26 16.22 -24.02
CA THR A 2 -0.93 15.21 -24.85
C THR A 2 -0.77 13.86 -24.16
N PHE A 3 -1.84 13.38 -23.52
CA PHE A 3 -1.85 12.04 -22.95
C PHE A 3 -1.89 11.03 -24.09
N THR A 4 -0.82 10.24 -24.23
CA THR A 4 -0.76 9.17 -25.21
C THR A 4 -1.23 7.87 -24.59
N ALA A 5 -2.00 7.08 -25.34
CA ALA A 5 -2.35 5.75 -24.89
C ALA A 5 -1.10 4.85 -24.81
N LEU A 6 -1.09 3.93 -23.86
CA LEU A 6 -0.01 2.97 -23.68
C LEU A 6 0.12 2.05 -24.91
N THR A 7 1.36 1.77 -25.29
CA THR A 7 1.66 0.71 -26.26
C THR A 7 1.33 -0.66 -25.68
N LYS A 8 1.20 -1.67 -26.55
CA LYS A 8 0.98 -3.06 -26.12
C LYS A 8 2.06 -3.54 -25.13
N ASP A 9 3.31 -3.18 -25.38
CA ASP A 9 4.43 -3.60 -24.53
C ASP A 9 4.41 -2.90 -23.18
N GLN A 10 4.07 -1.60 -23.13
CA GLN A 10 3.86 -0.87 -21.88
C GLN A 10 2.71 -1.46 -21.07
N ARG A 11 1.58 -1.80 -21.70
CA ARG A 11 0.43 -2.46 -21.03
C ARG A 11 0.82 -3.82 -20.45
N ASN A 12 1.59 -4.62 -21.19
CA ASN A 12 2.06 -5.92 -20.72
C ASN A 12 3.04 -5.78 -19.56
N LEU A 13 3.96 -4.80 -19.63
CA LEU A 13 4.90 -4.50 -18.56
C LEU A 13 4.16 -4.07 -17.28
N LEU A 14 3.23 -3.12 -17.41
CA LEU A 14 2.41 -2.64 -16.31
C LEU A 14 1.60 -3.77 -15.67
N ALA A 15 0.94 -4.61 -16.48
CA ALA A 15 0.18 -5.75 -15.99
C ALA A 15 1.05 -6.70 -15.15
N ARG A 16 2.24 -7.06 -15.66
CA ARG A 16 3.19 -7.93 -14.93
C ARG A 16 3.65 -7.30 -13.61
N ALA A 17 3.95 -6.00 -13.62
CA ALA A 17 4.38 -5.29 -12.43
C ALA A 17 3.26 -5.23 -11.38
N VAL A 18 2.02 -4.93 -11.78
CA VAL A 18 0.84 -4.90 -10.88
C VAL A 18 0.57 -6.27 -10.26
N ILE A 19 0.54 -7.34 -11.07
CA ILE A 19 0.31 -8.71 -10.57
C ILE A 19 1.39 -9.10 -9.56
N LYS A 20 2.67 -8.84 -9.88
CA LYS A 20 3.78 -9.16 -8.99
C LYS A 20 3.70 -8.34 -7.70
N ALA A 21 3.44 -7.04 -7.79
CA ALA A 21 3.34 -6.17 -6.63
C ALA A 21 2.21 -6.57 -5.69
N ARG A 22 1.04 -6.95 -6.23
CA ARG A 22 -0.06 -7.49 -5.41
C ARG A 22 0.33 -8.76 -4.69
N THR A 23 1.01 -9.68 -5.38
CA THR A 23 1.49 -10.93 -4.78
C THR A 23 2.46 -10.65 -3.61
N GLU A 24 3.42 -9.74 -3.81
CA GLU A 24 4.38 -9.35 -2.77
C GLU A 24 3.71 -8.61 -1.61
N ALA A 25 2.75 -7.74 -1.91
CA ALA A 25 1.97 -7.00 -0.91
C ALA A 25 1.10 -7.93 -0.06
N GLU A 26 0.42 -8.91 -0.66
CA GLU A 26 -0.40 -9.91 0.05
C GLU A 26 0.45 -10.83 0.91
N ALA A 27 1.61 -11.27 0.40
CA ALA A 27 2.56 -12.04 1.19
C ALA A 27 3.07 -11.23 2.40
N GLY A 28 3.42 -9.96 2.19
CA GLY A 28 3.82 -9.04 3.24
C GLY A 28 2.72 -8.78 4.27
N ALA A 29 1.49 -8.56 3.81
CA ALA A 29 0.33 -8.31 4.66
C ALA A 29 0.03 -9.52 5.53
N THR A 30 0.02 -10.72 4.93
CA THR A 30 -0.15 -11.98 5.65
C THR A 30 0.91 -12.16 6.72
N ALA A 31 2.19 -11.91 6.40
CA ALA A 31 3.28 -12.02 7.35
C ALA A 31 3.15 -11.02 8.51
N ALA A 32 2.79 -9.77 8.21
CA ALA A 32 2.61 -8.73 9.22
C ALA A 32 1.43 -9.02 10.15
N LEU A 33 0.29 -9.47 9.61
CA LEU A 33 -0.90 -9.82 10.39
C LEU A 33 -0.63 -11.03 11.32
N LYS A 34 0.13 -12.02 10.84
CA LYS A 34 0.59 -13.15 11.67
C LYS A 34 1.54 -12.72 12.77
N ALA A 35 2.47 -11.80 12.48
CA ALA A 35 3.37 -11.23 13.48
C ALA A 35 2.61 -10.47 14.58
N LEU A 36 1.42 -9.95 14.27
CA LEU A 36 0.49 -9.34 15.22
C LEU A 36 -0.48 -10.34 15.88
N ALA A 37 -0.30 -11.64 15.66
CA ALA A 37 -1.17 -12.71 16.16
C ALA A 37 -2.65 -12.56 15.77
N VAL A 38 -2.96 -11.91 14.64
CA VAL A 38 -4.34 -11.63 14.21
C VAL A 38 -5.08 -12.92 13.89
N ASP A 39 -4.40 -13.93 13.33
CA ASP A 39 -4.94 -15.26 13.04
C ASP A 39 -5.00 -16.19 14.27
N HIS A 40 -4.16 -15.97 15.26
CA HIS A 40 -4.08 -16.78 16.48
C HIS A 40 -5.20 -16.50 17.49
N HIS A 41 -5.50 -17.46 18.38
CA HIS A 41 -6.55 -17.29 19.40
C HIS A 41 -6.20 -16.22 20.43
N GLU A 42 -4.95 -16.23 20.92
CA GLU A 42 -4.43 -15.29 21.90
C GLU A 42 -3.30 -14.41 21.33
N PRO A 43 -3.14 -13.17 21.85
CA PRO A 43 -1.98 -12.34 21.55
C PRO A 43 -0.69 -12.97 22.08
N PHE A 44 0.44 -12.71 21.41
CA PHE A 44 1.74 -13.15 21.90
C PHE A 44 2.11 -12.47 23.23
N LYS A 45 2.85 -13.18 24.08
CA LYS A 45 3.20 -12.74 25.45
C LYS A 45 3.98 -11.43 25.48
N ASN A 46 4.85 -11.20 24.49
CA ASN A 46 5.69 -10.02 24.35
C ASN A 46 4.97 -8.81 23.72
N MET A 47 3.70 -8.94 23.31
CA MET A 47 2.95 -7.81 22.78
C MET A 47 2.59 -6.83 23.90
N ASP A 48 2.89 -5.55 23.67
CA ASP A 48 2.48 -4.44 24.51
C ASP A 48 0.98 -4.11 24.34
N GLU A 49 0.52 -3.10 25.09
CA GLU A 49 -0.89 -2.72 25.08
C GLU A 49 -1.36 -2.16 23.74
N SER A 50 -0.50 -1.39 23.05
CA SER A 50 -0.84 -0.78 21.76
C SER A 50 -0.97 -1.84 20.66
N ALA A 51 -0.03 -2.79 20.59
CA ALA A 51 -0.08 -3.91 19.67
C ALA A 51 -1.30 -4.81 19.93
N ARG A 52 -1.66 -5.03 21.19
CA ARG A 52 -2.89 -5.78 21.56
C ARG A 52 -4.16 -5.06 21.11
N LYS A 53 -4.24 -3.75 21.28
CA LYS A 53 -5.37 -2.93 20.80
C LYS A 53 -5.49 -2.97 19.28
N LEU A 54 -4.35 -2.83 18.58
CA LEU A 54 -4.30 -2.93 17.12
C LEU A 54 -4.77 -4.30 16.65
N ARG A 55 -4.22 -5.39 17.21
CA ARG A 55 -4.64 -6.77 16.90
C ARG A 55 -6.16 -6.95 17.06
N ASN A 56 -6.73 -6.48 18.16
CA ASN A 56 -8.16 -6.65 18.42
C ASN A 56 -9.01 -5.89 17.39
N SER A 57 -8.58 -4.68 17.02
CA SER A 57 -9.23 -3.87 15.99
C SER A 57 -9.13 -4.54 14.61
N LEU A 58 -7.95 -5.04 14.25
CA LEU A 58 -7.72 -5.80 13.01
C LEU A 58 -8.56 -7.07 12.95
N ARG A 59 -8.66 -7.84 14.04
CA ARG A 59 -9.53 -9.02 14.09
C ARG A 59 -10.99 -8.66 13.88
N ALA A 60 -11.47 -7.60 14.54
CA ALA A 60 -12.84 -7.12 14.35
C ALA A 60 -13.09 -6.69 12.90
N HIS A 61 -12.15 -5.96 12.31
CA HIS A 61 -12.21 -5.51 10.93
C HIS A 61 -12.20 -6.67 9.93
N GLY A 62 -11.30 -7.65 10.08
CA GLY A 62 -11.29 -8.86 9.25
C GLY A 62 -12.63 -9.58 9.26
N ARG A 63 -13.29 -9.70 10.42
CA ARG A 63 -14.64 -10.28 10.50
C ARG A 63 -15.71 -9.44 9.81
N GLN A 64 -15.60 -8.11 9.85
CA GLN A 64 -16.50 -7.22 9.09
C GLN A 64 -16.31 -7.39 7.58
N LEU A 65 -15.07 -7.61 7.13
CA LEU A 65 -14.76 -7.94 5.74
C LEU A 65 -15.24 -9.34 5.36
N GLY A 66 -15.42 -10.24 6.33
CA GLY A 66 -15.95 -11.59 6.16
C GLY A 66 -14.95 -12.72 6.41
N ASP A 67 -13.81 -12.46 7.04
CA ASP A 67 -12.91 -13.50 7.54
C ASP A 67 -13.60 -14.31 8.66
N LEU A 68 -13.50 -15.64 8.58
CA LEU A 68 -14.21 -16.54 9.50
C LEU A 68 -13.46 -16.73 10.83
N LEU A 69 -14.23 -16.84 11.91
CA LEU A 69 -13.74 -17.22 13.24
C LEU A 69 -14.04 -18.70 13.49
N ASP A 70 -13.01 -19.50 13.79
CA ASP A 70 -13.20 -20.84 14.35
C ASP A 70 -13.57 -20.70 15.83
N ILE A 71 -14.84 -20.93 16.15
CA ILE A 71 -15.37 -20.78 17.52
C ILE A 71 -14.74 -21.78 18.49
N LYS A 72 -14.32 -22.96 18.02
CA LYS A 72 -13.74 -24.01 18.88
C LYS A 72 -12.27 -23.74 19.20
N ARG A 73 -11.51 -23.27 18.21
CA ARG A 73 -10.06 -23.03 18.35
C ARG A 73 -9.73 -21.58 18.71
N GLY A 74 -10.65 -20.64 18.48
CA GLY A 74 -10.45 -19.20 18.64
C GLY A 74 -9.59 -18.55 17.56
N THR A 75 -9.06 -19.34 16.60
CA THR A 75 -8.29 -18.85 15.45
C THR A 75 -9.20 -18.15 14.44
N GLN A 76 -8.68 -17.19 13.71
CA GLN A 76 -9.41 -16.43 12.71
C GLN A 76 -8.70 -16.49 11.37
N GLU A 77 -9.46 -16.56 10.29
CA GLU A 77 -8.94 -16.26 8.96
C GLU A 77 -8.49 -14.79 8.88
N ILE A 78 -7.60 -14.52 7.93
CA ILE A 78 -7.04 -13.19 7.70
C ILE A 78 -6.95 -12.89 6.21
N VAL A 79 -7.65 -13.66 5.36
CA VAL A 79 -7.49 -13.61 3.91
C VAL A 79 -7.99 -12.29 3.36
N ARG A 80 -9.21 -11.89 3.73
CA ARG A 80 -9.82 -10.64 3.25
C ARG A 80 -9.11 -9.43 3.83
N LEU A 81 -8.75 -9.49 5.11
CA LEU A 81 -7.95 -8.45 5.75
C LEU A 81 -6.57 -8.31 5.09
N ALA A 82 -5.89 -9.41 4.77
CA ALA A 82 -4.59 -9.36 4.09
C ALA A 82 -4.71 -8.74 2.69
N HIS A 83 -5.78 -9.06 1.95
CA HIS A 83 -6.04 -8.43 0.64
C HIS A 83 -6.24 -6.92 0.76
N GLU A 84 -7.01 -6.45 1.74
CA GLU A 84 -7.23 -5.02 1.95
C GLU A 84 -5.93 -4.29 2.36
N VAL A 85 -5.16 -4.84 3.30
CA VAL A 85 -3.83 -4.31 3.68
C VAL A 85 -2.91 -4.25 2.46
N ALA A 86 -2.84 -5.32 1.68
CA ALA A 86 -2.03 -5.35 0.47
C ALA A 86 -2.49 -4.28 -0.55
N PHE A 87 -3.80 -4.17 -0.76
CA PHE A 87 -4.41 -3.21 -1.67
C PHE A 87 -4.04 -1.78 -1.27
N GLU A 88 -4.27 -1.39 -0.02
CA GLU A 88 -4.01 -0.03 0.46
C GLU A 88 -2.53 0.34 0.35
N HIS A 89 -1.63 -0.57 0.78
CA HIS A 89 -0.19 -0.32 0.71
C HIS A 89 0.33 -0.19 -0.72
N TRP A 90 -0.10 -1.06 -1.63
CA TRP A 90 0.31 -1.00 -3.03
C TRP A 90 -0.24 0.23 -3.74
N HIS A 91 -1.56 0.47 -3.65
CA HIS A 91 -2.21 1.51 -4.44
C HIS A 91 -1.76 2.90 -4.00
N ARG A 92 -1.54 3.17 -2.71
CA ARG A 92 -1.03 4.49 -2.29
C ARG A 92 0.36 4.80 -2.88
N MET A 93 1.24 3.80 -3.00
CA MET A 93 2.57 3.98 -3.60
C MET A 93 2.48 4.19 -5.11
N LEU A 94 1.63 3.40 -5.77
CA LEU A 94 1.39 3.53 -7.19
C LEU A 94 0.75 4.89 -7.54
N PHE A 95 -0.25 5.32 -6.78
CA PHE A 95 -0.88 6.63 -6.93
C PHE A 95 0.09 7.77 -6.63
N ALA A 96 0.96 7.64 -5.62
CA ALA A 96 2.00 8.63 -5.37
C ALA A 96 2.92 8.80 -6.59
N ARG A 97 3.26 7.71 -7.28
CA ARG A 97 4.02 7.79 -8.53
C ARG A 97 3.23 8.45 -9.66
N PHE A 98 1.97 8.08 -9.87
CA PHE A 98 1.10 8.73 -10.86
C PHE A 98 0.98 10.23 -10.61
N LEU A 99 0.73 10.63 -9.36
CA LEU A 99 0.62 12.04 -8.99
C LEU A 99 1.95 12.77 -9.22
N ALA A 100 3.08 12.18 -8.83
CA ALA A 100 4.39 12.82 -9.00
C ALA A 100 4.75 13.05 -10.47
N GLU A 101 4.54 12.05 -11.34
CA GLU A 101 4.86 12.12 -12.77
C GLU A 101 3.93 13.05 -13.56
N ASN A 102 2.81 13.47 -12.96
CA ASN A 102 1.87 14.41 -13.55
C ASN A 102 1.86 15.78 -12.86
N ASP A 103 2.84 16.07 -12.00
CA ASP A 103 2.94 17.32 -11.21
C ASP A 103 1.75 17.55 -10.25
N LEU A 104 1.09 16.48 -9.80
CA LEU A 104 -0.09 16.49 -8.94
C LEU A 104 0.16 15.93 -7.54
N LEU A 105 1.37 15.48 -7.21
CA LEU A 105 1.70 15.05 -5.85
C LEU A 105 1.97 16.28 -5.00
N ILE A 106 1.03 16.67 -4.15
CA ILE A 106 1.10 17.94 -3.42
C ILE A 106 1.65 17.72 -2.01
N HIS A 107 2.65 18.52 -1.62
CA HIS A 107 3.12 18.56 -0.24
C HIS A 107 2.02 19.14 0.66
N PRO A 108 1.54 18.40 1.69
CA PRO A 108 0.36 18.78 2.47
C PRO A 108 0.51 20.14 3.18
N ASP A 109 1.70 20.45 3.69
CA ASP A 109 1.92 21.70 4.43
C ASP A 109 2.23 22.92 3.56
N PHE A 110 2.82 22.71 2.37
CA PHE A 110 3.31 23.80 1.52
C PHE A 110 2.43 24.04 0.28
N GLY A 111 1.56 23.09 -0.08
CA GLY A 111 0.64 23.23 -1.22
C GLY A 111 1.33 23.23 -2.59
N VAL A 112 2.58 22.78 -2.68
CA VAL A 112 3.38 22.72 -3.92
C VAL A 112 3.52 21.28 -4.42
N SER A 113 3.64 21.11 -5.73
CA SER A 113 3.95 19.81 -6.31
C SER A 113 5.36 19.35 -5.92
N VAL A 114 5.52 18.05 -5.71
CA VAL A 114 6.80 17.41 -5.37
C VAL A 114 7.03 16.18 -6.23
N SER A 115 8.25 16.01 -6.69
CA SER A 115 8.74 14.83 -7.39
C SER A 115 9.08 13.70 -6.42
N ILE A 116 9.23 12.47 -6.93
CA ILE A 116 9.70 11.34 -6.13
C ILE A 116 11.12 11.59 -5.60
N GLN A 117 11.99 12.25 -6.39
CA GLN A 117 13.35 12.57 -5.95
C GLN A 117 13.34 13.53 -4.75
N GLU A 118 12.47 14.54 -4.76
CA GLU A 118 12.31 15.43 -3.60
C GLU A 118 11.77 14.68 -2.38
N CYS A 119 10.85 13.73 -2.58
CA CYS A 119 10.41 12.83 -1.49
C CYS A 119 11.57 12.00 -0.92
N VAL A 120 12.50 11.52 -1.75
CA VAL A 120 13.72 10.83 -1.28
C VAL A 120 14.56 11.76 -0.40
N ASP A 121 14.84 12.98 -0.88
CA ASP A 121 15.68 13.94 -0.16
C ASP A 121 15.05 14.36 1.18
N LEU A 122 13.72 14.53 1.21
CA LEU A 122 12.97 14.84 2.42
C LEU A 122 12.95 13.66 3.41
N ALA A 123 12.73 12.45 2.90
CA ALA A 123 12.65 11.25 3.74
C ALA A 123 14.00 10.93 4.39
N LEU A 124 15.12 11.13 3.69
CA LEU A 124 16.47 10.98 4.23
C LEU A 124 16.70 11.92 5.43
N LYS A 125 16.27 13.18 5.34
CA LYS A 125 16.39 14.16 6.45
C LYS A 125 15.54 13.77 7.67
N GLN A 126 14.45 13.03 7.46
CA GLN A 126 13.50 12.63 8.50
C GLN A 126 13.70 11.20 9.01
N GLY A 127 14.60 10.42 8.41
CA GLY A 127 14.79 9.00 8.72
C GLY A 127 13.58 8.12 8.37
N LYS A 128 12.81 8.49 7.33
CA LYS A 128 11.61 7.78 6.88
C LYS A 128 11.85 7.03 5.56
N SER A 129 10.96 6.12 5.18
CA SER A 129 10.95 5.58 3.81
C SER A 129 10.46 6.67 2.82
N PRO A 130 11.19 6.90 1.70
CA PRO A 130 10.75 7.81 0.64
C PRO A 130 9.35 7.52 0.10
N TRP A 131 9.05 6.24 -0.11
CA TRP A 131 7.78 5.81 -0.67
C TRP A 131 6.64 5.88 0.33
N GLU A 132 6.91 5.68 1.62
CA GLU A 132 5.93 5.92 2.68
C GLU A 132 5.59 7.41 2.80
N LEU A 133 6.60 8.29 2.65
CA LEU A 133 6.39 9.73 2.63
C LEU A 133 5.54 10.15 1.42
N ALA A 134 5.93 9.73 0.21
CA ALA A 134 5.20 10.04 -1.01
C ALA A 134 3.75 9.50 -0.96
N ALA A 135 3.57 8.28 -0.46
CA ALA A 135 2.26 7.68 -0.24
C ALA A 135 1.40 8.50 0.74
N SER A 136 1.99 9.04 1.81
CA SER A 136 1.25 9.90 2.75
C SER A 136 0.78 11.21 2.11
N PHE A 137 1.57 11.78 1.20
CA PHE A 137 1.17 12.98 0.44
C PHE A 137 0.05 12.68 -0.55
N ALA A 138 0.12 11.52 -1.23
CA ALA A 138 -0.94 11.04 -2.10
C ALA A 138 -2.26 10.80 -1.34
N GLN A 139 -2.18 10.18 -0.16
CA GLN A 139 -3.32 9.96 0.73
C GLN A 139 -3.96 11.28 1.17
N ALA A 140 -3.16 12.28 1.54
CA ALA A 140 -3.65 13.61 1.89
C ALA A 140 -4.32 14.31 0.70
N SER A 141 -3.82 14.07 -0.52
CA SER A 141 -4.36 14.65 -1.75
C SER A 141 -5.64 13.96 -2.25
N LEU A 142 -5.88 12.71 -1.84
CA LEU A 142 -6.99 11.87 -2.33
C LEU A 142 -7.83 11.28 -1.18
N PRO A 143 -8.43 12.11 -0.31
CA PRO A 143 -9.13 11.64 0.89
C PRO A 143 -10.40 10.82 0.58
N ALA A 144 -10.95 10.95 -0.63
CA ALA A 144 -12.09 10.16 -1.09
C ALA A 144 -11.69 8.71 -1.48
N ILE A 145 -10.40 8.50 -1.80
CA ILE A 145 -9.85 7.20 -2.21
C ILE A 145 -9.15 6.54 -1.03
N PHE A 146 -8.25 7.27 -0.37
CA PHE A 146 -7.46 6.77 0.75
C PHE A 146 -7.92 7.40 2.06
N ARG A 147 -8.45 6.59 2.97
CA ARG A 147 -8.98 7.07 4.25
C ARG A 147 -7.83 7.40 5.20
N LYS A 148 -7.94 8.50 5.94
CA LYS A 148 -6.88 8.98 6.86
C LYS A 148 -6.60 8.00 8.01
N ASP A 149 -7.65 7.37 8.55
CA ASP A 149 -7.58 6.49 9.71
C ASP A 149 -7.79 5.02 9.32
N ASP A 150 -7.22 4.62 8.17
CA ASP A 150 -7.36 3.24 7.69
C ASP A 150 -6.60 2.26 8.58
N LEU A 151 -7.32 1.30 9.17
CA LEU A 151 -6.74 0.23 9.99
C LEU A 151 -5.74 -0.60 9.19
N ALA A 152 -5.95 -0.75 7.89
CA ALA A 152 -5.08 -1.50 7.01
C ALA A 152 -3.69 -0.87 6.94
N LEU A 153 -3.61 0.47 6.94
CA LEU A 153 -2.36 1.23 6.90
C LEU A 153 -1.63 1.32 8.25
N MET A 154 -2.28 0.89 9.35
CA MET A 154 -1.60 0.71 10.64
C MET A 154 -0.74 -0.56 10.67
N VAL A 155 -0.87 -1.44 9.67
CA VAL A 155 -0.07 -2.67 9.54
C VAL A 155 1.23 -2.37 8.80
N THR A 156 2.37 -2.45 9.50
CA THR A 156 3.67 -2.27 8.83
C THR A 156 4.09 -3.54 8.10
N LEU A 157 4.20 -3.47 6.78
CA LEU A 157 4.72 -4.56 5.96
C LEU A 157 6.20 -4.85 6.27
N PRO A 158 6.66 -6.11 6.21
CA PRO A 158 8.07 -6.46 6.39
C PRO A 158 8.97 -5.70 5.42
N LEU A 159 10.17 -5.29 5.89
CA LEU A 159 11.10 -4.48 5.10
C LEU A 159 11.44 -5.13 3.75
N GLU A 160 11.72 -6.45 3.73
CA GLU A 160 12.03 -7.17 2.49
C GLU A 160 10.93 -7.02 1.42
N ARG A 161 9.66 -7.08 1.84
CA ARG A 161 8.50 -7.02 0.95
C ARG A 161 8.25 -5.59 0.50
N ARG A 162 8.39 -4.62 1.40
CA ARG A 162 8.33 -3.19 1.05
C ARG A 162 9.36 -2.86 -0.02
N THR A 163 10.62 -3.25 0.16
CA THR A 163 11.68 -2.99 -0.82
C THR A 163 11.38 -3.58 -2.19
N GLU A 164 10.86 -4.82 -2.27
CA GLU A 164 10.48 -5.42 -3.55
C GLU A 164 9.33 -4.65 -4.23
N ILE A 165 8.32 -4.23 -3.49
CA ILE A 165 7.20 -3.45 -4.03
C ILE A 165 7.65 -2.06 -4.50
N GLU A 166 8.47 -1.38 -3.69
CA GLU A 166 9.04 -0.07 -4.03
C GLU A 166 9.88 -0.15 -5.31
N LYS A 167 10.66 -1.22 -5.46
CA LYS A 167 11.42 -1.48 -6.69
C LYS A 167 10.51 -1.66 -7.90
N LEU A 168 9.40 -2.38 -7.78
CA LEU A 168 8.44 -2.58 -8.88
C LEU A 168 7.83 -1.26 -9.38
N VAL A 169 7.51 -0.33 -8.48
CA VAL A 169 7.03 1.01 -8.90
C VAL A 169 8.17 1.84 -9.50
N THR A 170 9.36 1.72 -8.94
CA THR A 170 10.53 2.50 -9.37
C THR A 170 10.97 2.12 -10.78
N ASP A 171 11.01 0.83 -11.08
CA ASP A 171 11.50 0.26 -12.34
C ASP A 171 10.52 0.47 -13.51
N LEU A 172 9.27 0.90 -13.26
CA LEU A 172 8.31 1.23 -14.31
C LEU A 172 8.71 2.54 -15.01
N PRO A 173 8.73 2.58 -16.36
CA PRO A 173 9.07 3.79 -17.11
C PRO A 173 8.09 4.96 -16.83
N PRO A 174 8.57 6.22 -16.75
CA PRO A 174 7.73 7.40 -16.54
C PRO A 174 6.58 7.55 -17.54
N GLU A 175 6.78 7.11 -18.78
CA GLU A 175 5.76 7.17 -19.85
C GLU A 175 4.52 6.34 -19.54
N ILE A 176 4.63 5.35 -18.64
CA ILE A 176 3.46 4.61 -18.16
C ILE A 176 2.57 5.51 -17.30
N PHE A 177 3.17 6.35 -16.46
CA PHE A 177 2.43 7.17 -15.50
C PHE A 177 1.79 8.41 -16.13
N THR A 178 2.26 8.83 -17.30
CA THR A 178 1.67 9.91 -18.10
C THR A 178 0.70 9.41 -19.17
N GLY A 179 0.47 8.09 -19.26
CA GLY A 179 -0.45 7.48 -20.23
C GLY A 179 -1.93 7.64 -19.84
N SER A 180 -2.79 8.00 -20.79
CA SER A 180 -4.23 8.27 -20.53
C SER A 180 -5.01 7.06 -20.01
N ASP A 181 -4.61 5.86 -20.40
CA ASP A 181 -5.29 4.59 -20.11
C ASP A 181 -4.60 3.76 -19.02
N ALA A 182 -3.49 4.25 -18.47
CA ALA A 182 -2.67 3.50 -17.51
C ALA A 182 -3.40 3.17 -16.21
N LEU A 183 -4.05 4.16 -15.58
CA LEU A 183 -4.84 3.93 -14.37
C LEU A 183 -5.99 2.94 -14.60
N GLY A 184 -6.68 3.04 -15.74
CA GLY A 184 -7.73 2.09 -16.10
C GLY A 184 -7.20 0.66 -16.24
N TRP A 185 -5.97 0.51 -16.74
CA TRP A 185 -5.30 -0.79 -16.87
C TRP A 185 -4.94 -1.41 -15.52
N VAL A 186 -4.49 -0.60 -14.54
CA VAL A 186 -4.15 -1.06 -13.18
C VAL A 186 -5.34 -1.76 -12.51
N TYR A 187 -6.56 -1.28 -12.72
CA TYR A 187 -7.77 -1.85 -12.11
C TYR A 187 -8.27 -3.14 -12.79
N GLN A 188 -7.69 -3.55 -13.92
CA GLN A 188 -8.04 -4.81 -14.59
C GLN A 188 -7.31 -6.03 -14.03
N PHE A 189 -6.17 -5.80 -13.37
CA PHE A 189 -5.35 -6.82 -12.72
C PHE A 189 -5.46 -6.68 -11.22
#